data_AF-A0A356UDX5-F1
#
_entry.id   AF-A0A356UDX5-F1
#
_cell.length_a   1.000
_cell.length_b   1.000
_cell.length_c   1.000
_cell.angle_alpha   90.00
_cell.angle_beta   90.00
_cell.angle_gamma   90.00
#
_symmetry.space_group_name_H-M   'P 1'
#
loop_
_entity.id
_entity.type
_entity.pdbx_description
1 polymer ?
#
loop_
_entity_poly.entity_id
_entity_poly.type
_entity_poly.pdbx_seq_one_letter_code
_entity_poly.pdbx_strand_id
1 'polypeptide(L)'
;MKLLVKFSLFLASSLTHILLVPWVTTYFNGKECNPMFKKTEGPNYFCIFTKLDRQLAQVELTPIEKTDWLITRLFVPSGYRNQGIATKLMQELTNWADEKGVALIAEINPYGDLGREELIEFSLKHGFRQETRENNIVFKRAPSGIG
;
A
#
# COMPACT_ATOMS: atom_id res chain seq x y z
N MET A 1 -25.47 2.72 7.33
CA MET A 1 -24.31 3.57 7.64
C MET A 1 -24.11 4.53 6.45
N LYS A 2 -24.12 5.85 6.65
CA LYS A 2 -24.07 6.84 5.55
C LYS A 2 -22.62 7.31 5.33
N LEU A 3 -22.01 6.90 4.23
CA LEU A 3 -20.75 7.46 3.73
C LEU A 3 -21.02 8.90 3.26
N LEU A 4 -20.30 9.88 3.81
CA LEU A 4 -20.37 11.27 3.35
C LEU A 4 -19.08 11.58 2.57
N VAL A 5 -19.20 11.86 1.28
CA VAL A 5 -18.09 12.27 0.42
C VAL A 5 -18.18 13.79 0.23
N LYS A 6 -17.14 14.52 0.60
CA LYS A 6 -17.06 15.97 0.42
C LYS A 6 -15.96 16.28 -0.60
N PHE A 7 -16.31 16.96 -1.68
CA PHE A 7 -15.36 17.46 -2.67
C PHE A 7 -14.94 18.87 -2.26
N SER A 8 -13.65 19.09 -2.02
CA SER A 8 -13.08 20.42 -1.79
C SER A 8 -12.19 20.79 -2.97
N LEU A 9 -12.51 21.89 -3.67
CA LEU A 9 -11.63 22.49 -4.67
C LEU A 9 -10.64 23.43 -3.97
N PHE A 10 -9.35 23.28 -4.28
CA PHE A 10 -8.34 24.29 -3.99
C PHE A 10 -7.78 24.85 -5.31
N LEU A 11 -7.77 26.17 -5.43
CA LEU A 11 -7.07 26.89 -6.50
C LEU A 11 -5.62 27.07 -6.06
N ALA A 12 -4.70 26.27 -6.60
CA ALA A 12 -3.28 26.57 -6.52
C ALA A 12 -2.92 27.51 -7.69
N SER A 13 -2.62 28.77 -7.38
CA SER A 13 -2.13 29.74 -8.37
C SER A 13 -0.67 29.46 -8.69
N SER A 14 -0.40 28.67 -9.72
CA SER A 14 0.82 28.81 -10.52
C SER A 14 0.59 28.16 -11.88
N LEU A 15 0.84 28.94 -12.93
CA LEU A 15 0.61 28.60 -14.33
C LEU A 15 1.48 27.42 -14.77
N THR A 16 0.95 26.21 -14.81
CA THR A 16 1.02 25.23 -15.92
C THR A 16 0.36 23.91 -15.51
N HIS A 17 -0.65 23.47 -16.28
CA HIS A 17 -1.38 22.21 -16.16
C HIS A 17 -2.04 21.93 -14.79
N ILE A 18 -3.34 22.28 -14.69
CA ILE A 18 -4.21 21.84 -13.60
C ILE A 18 -4.54 20.35 -13.83
N LEU A 19 -3.81 19.45 -13.18
CA LEU A 19 -4.31 18.09 -12.93
C LEU A 19 -5.27 18.16 -11.74
N LEU A 20 -6.57 18.13 -12.02
CA LEU A 20 -7.60 17.91 -11.00
C LEU A 20 -7.46 16.47 -10.50
N VAL A 21 -6.68 16.26 -9.45
CA VAL A 21 -6.69 14.99 -8.71
C VAL A 21 -7.72 15.14 -7.59
N PRO A 22 -8.91 14.52 -7.67
CA PRO A 22 -9.89 14.59 -6.59
C PRO A 22 -9.31 13.90 -5.35
N TRP A 23 -8.96 14.68 -4.33
CA TRP A 23 -8.71 14.14 -2.99
C TRP A 23 -10.06 13.76 -2.38
N VAL A 24 -10.31 12.45 -2.24
CA VAL A 24 -11.47 11.95 -1.50
C VAL A 24 -11.11 11.90 -0.02
N THR A 25 -11.56 12.89 0.74
CA THR A 25 -11.45 12.88 2.21
C THR A 25 -12.53 11.97 2.79
N THR A 26 -12.12 10.83 3.33
CA THR A 26 -13.01 9.90 4.04
C THR A 26 -13.14 10.31 5.51
N TYR A 27 -14.38 10.37 6.01
CA TYR A 27 -14.68 10.67 7.41
C TYR A 27 -15.21 9.41 8.12
N PHE A 28 -14.74 9.16 9.35
CA PHE A 28 -15.28 8.12 10.25
C PHE A 28 -15.74 8.77 11.56
N ASN A 29 -16.98 8.51 11.98
CA ASN A 29 -17.58 9.10 13.20
C ASN A 29 -17.38 10.62 13.34
N GLY A 30 -17.48 11.37 12.23
CA GLY A 30 -17.31 12.83 12.24
C GLY A 30 -15.87 13.34 12.38
N LYS A 31 -14.85 12.46 12.31
CA LYS A 31 -13.44 12.84 12.26
C LYS A 31 -12.89 12.66 10.86
N GLU A 32 -12.09 13.61 10.39
CA GLU A 32 -11.28 13.44 9.17
C GLU A 32 -10.36 12.24 9.38
N CYS A 33 -10.56 11.21 8.56
CA CYS A 33 -9.70 10.05 8.52
C CYS A 33 -9.16 9.93 7.11
N ASN A 34 -8.34 10.92 6.74
CA ASN A 34 -7.30 10.63 5.77
C ASN A 34 -6.09 10.16 6.58
N PRO A 35 -5.84 8.84 6.71
CA PRO A 35 -4.65 8.38 7.40
C PRO A 35 -3.43 8.94 6.67
N MET A 36 -2.78 9.93 7.25
CA MET A 36 -1.51 10.44 6.76
C MET A 36 -0.47 9.34 6.99
N PHE A 37 -0.16 8.60 5.92
CA PHE A 37 0.87 7.57 5.96
C PHE A 37 2.23 8.20 6.20
N LYS A 38 2.94 7.67 7.18
CA LYS A 38 4.33 8.02 7.48
C LYS A 38 5.23 6.95 6.88
N LYS A 39 6.43 7.37 6.43
CA LYS A 39 7.45 6.51 5.84
C LYS A 39 8.70 6.56 6.71
N THR A 40 9.32 5.41 6.95
CA THR A 40 10.63 5.28 7.59
C THR A 40 11.52 4.45 6.68
N GLU A 41 12.69 4.97 6.33
CA GLU A 41 13.66 4.31 5.45
C GLU A 41 15.01 4.20 6.18
N GLY A 42 15.63 3.03 6.08
CA GLY A 42 17.00 2.76 6.53
C GLY A 42 17.72 1.86 5.52
N PRO A 43 19.02 1.57 5.72
CA PRO A 43 19.82 0.84 4.72
C PRO A 43 19.26 -0.53 4.34
N ASN A 44 18.66 -1.23 5.32
CA ASN A 44 18.13 -2.59 5.15
C ASN A 44 16.66 -2.70 5.57
N TYR A 45 15.92 -1.60 5.52
CA TYR A 45 14.54 -1.58 6.01
C TYR A 45 13.75 -0.43 5.40
N PHE A 46 12.50 -0.70 5.05
CA PHE A 46 11.54 0.34 4.70
C PHE A 46 10.17 0.03 5.30
N CYS A 47 9.49 1.05 5.82
CA CYS A 47 8.17 0.89 6.40
C CYS A 47 7.26 2.06 6.09
N ILE A 48 6.01 1.74 5.77
CA ILE A 48 4.93 2.71 5.66
C ILE A 48 3.90 2.36 6.72
N PHE A 49 3.50 3.32 7.54
CA PHE A 49 2.54 3.09 8.60
C PHE A 49 1.58 4.26 8.81
N THR A 50 0.43 3.95 9.39
CA THR A 50 -0.50 4.95 9.92
C THR A 50 -0.99 4.52 11.30
N LYS A 51 -1.14 5.50 12.20
CA LYS A 51 -1.70 5.29 13.53
C LYS A 51 -3.23 5.34 13.46
N LEU A 52 -3.87 4.34 14.06
CA LEU A 52 -5.32 4.16 14.11
C LEU A 52 -5.71 4.02 15.59
N ASP A 53 -6.06 5.14 16.22
CA ASP A 53 -6.19 5.27 17.68
C ASP A 53 -4.96 4.76 18.44
N ARG A 54 -5.06 3.59 19.08
CA ARG A 54 -3.98 2.91 19.84
C ARG A 54 -3.32 1.77 19.07
N GLN A 55 -3.72 1.57 17.80
CA GLN A 55 -3.23 0.50 16.94
C GLN A 55 -2.50 1.10 15.73
N LEU A 56 -1.85 0.23 14.97
CA LEU A 56 -1.02 0.63 13.85
C LEU A 56 -1.29 -0.28 12.66
N ALA A 57 -1.55 0.31 11.50
CA ALA A 57 -1.58 -0.38 10.22
C ALA A 57 -0.27 -0.07 9.49
N GLN A 58 0.35 -1.10 8.92
CA GLN A 58 1.69 -0.97 8.34
C GLN A 58 1.98 -1.95 7.21
N VAL A 59 2.96 -1.58 6.41
CA VAL A 59 3.68 -2.47 5.51
C VAL A 59 5.18 -2.29 5.73
N GLU A 60 5.92 -3.40 5.78
CA GLU A 60 7.36 -3.45 6.03
C GLU A 60 8.06 -4.20 4.89
N LEU A 61 9.23 -3.71 4.51
CA LEU A 61 10.13 -4.33 3.55
C LEU A 61 11.52 -4.58 4.13
N THR A 62 12.14 -5.64 3.63
CA THR A 62 13.57 -5.94 3.84
C THR A 62 14.20 -6.24 2.47
N PRO A 63 15.38 -5.69 2.13
CA PRO A 63 16.06 -6.06 0.90
C PRO A 63 16.54 -7.51 0.98
N ILE A 64 16.38 -8.26 -0.12
CA ILE A 64 16.91 -9.62 -0.26
C ILE A 64 18.05 -9.68 -1.28
N GLU A 65 18.02 -8.79 -2.27
CA GLU A 65 19.11 -8.57 -3.23
C GLU A 65 19.24 -7.06 -3.52
N LYS A 66 20.17 -6.65 -4.40
CA LYS A 66 20.39 -5.23 -4.70
C LYS A 66 19.15 -4.51 -5.21
N THR A 67 18.31 -5.20 -5.98
CA THR A 67 17.12 -4.62 -6.62
C THR A 67 15.82 -5.20 -6.10
N ASP A 68 15.87 -6.23 -5.25
CA ASP A 68 14.69 -7.00 -4.87
C ASP A 68 14.42 -6.82 -3.37
N TRP A 69 13.21 -6.41 -3.05
CA TRP A 69 12.75 -6.15 -1.68
C TRP A 69 11.58 -7.05 -1.33
N LEU A 70 11.69 -7.77 -0.23
CA LEU A 70 10.65 -8.66 0.28
C LEU A 70 9.68 -7.89 1.19
N ILE A 71 8.38 -8.01 0.93
CA ILE A 71 7.32 -7.60 1.85
C ILE A 71 7.31 -8.58 3.02
N THR A 72 7.84 -8.14 4.16
CA THR A 72 7.92 -8.97 5.37
C THR A 72 6.66 -8.88 6.23
N ARG A 73 5.89 -7.81 6.06
CA ARG A 73 4.62 -7.62 6.77
C ARG A 73 3.69 -6.71 6.00
N LEU A 74 2.42 -7.10 5.91
CA LEU A 74 1.29 -6.21 5.59
C LEU A 74 0.21 -6.45 6.65
N PHE A 75 -0.11 -5.44 7.45
CA PHE A 75 -1.01 -5.60 8.59
C PHE A 75 -1.99 -4.45 8.71
N VAL A 76 -3.27 -4.80 8.88
CA VAL A 76 -4.35 -3.88 9.26
C VAL A 76 -5.12 -4.50 10.43
N PRO A 77 -5.28 -3.77 11.55
CA PRO A 77 -6.05 -4.28 12.69
C PRO A 77 -7.51 -4.58 12.29
N SER A 78 -8.10 -5.65 12.86
CA SER A 78 -9.40 -6.19 12.44
C SER A 78 -10.53 -5.15 12.39
N GLY A 79 -10.66 -4.30 13.42
CA GLY A 79 -11.65 -3.21 13.49
C GLY A 79 -11.49 -2.11 12.43
N TYR A 80 -10.38 -2.11 11.70
CA TYR A 80 -10.04 -1.15 10.63
C TYR A 80 -9.98 -1.79 9.24
N ARG A 81 -10.28 -3.09 9.12
CA ARG A 81 -10.29 -3.79 7.83
C ARG A 81 -11.52 -3.41 7.00
N ASN A 82 -11.49 -3.74 5.71
CA ASN A 82 -12.53 -3.41 4.72
C ASN A 82 -12.79 -1.91 4.51
N GLN A 83 -11.82 -1.06 4.88
CA GLN A 83 -11.86 0.41 4.72
C GLN A 83 -10.85 0.92 3.69
N GLY A 84 -10.25 0.02 2.90
CA GLY A 84 -9.25 0.38 1.88
C GLY A 84 -7.86 0.74 2.41
N ILE A 85 -7.59 0.61 3.72
CA ILE A 85 -6.28 0.95 4.30
C ILE A 85 -5.15 0.08 3.70
N ALA A 86 -5.36 -1.23 3.54
CA ALA A 86 -4.38 -2.12 2.91
C ALA A 86 -4.10 -1.71 1.45
N THR A 87 -5.14 -1.38 0.70
CA THR A 87 -5.01 -0.88 -0.68
C THR A 87 -4.19 0.40 -0.74
N LYS A 88 -4.44 1.35 0.17
CA LYS A 88 -3.67 2.60 0.24
C LYS A 88 -2.21 2.37 0.64
N LEU A 89 -1.95 1.51 1.64
CA LEU A 89 -0.59 1.10 2.00
C LEU A 89 0.16 0.51 0.79
N MET A 90 -0.52 -0.33 0.02
CA MET A 90 0.06 -0.97 -1.16
C MET A 90 0.27 -0.03 -2.34
N GLN A 91 -0.62 0.96 -2.53
CA GLN A 91 -0.40 2.04 -3.49
C GLN A 91 0.83 2.88 -3.12
N GLU A 92 0.95 3.30 -1.86
CA GLU A 92 2.12 4.04 -1.39
C GLU A 92 3.42 3.24 -1.52
N LEU A 93 3.36 1.93 -1.26
CA LEU A 93 4.49 1.02 -1.41
C LEU A 93 4.92 0.88 -2.87
N THR A 94 3.97 0.63 -3.76
CA THR A 94 4.25 0.43 -5.18
C THR A 94 4.77 1.70 -5.84
N ASN A 95 4.23 2.87 -5.47
CA ASN A 95 4.77 4.17 -5.91
C ASN A 95 6.23 4.36 -5.45
N TRP A 96 6.53 4.08 -4.18
CA TRP A 96 7.91 4.16 -3.68
C TRP A 96 8.85 3.19 -4.43
N ALA A 97 8.38 1.96 -4.72
CA ALA A 97 9.19 0.98 -5.44
C ALA A 97 9.46 1.42 -6.89
N ASP A 98 8.46 2.02 -7.54
CA ASP A 98 8.59 2.59 -8.89
C ASP A 98 9.59 3.76 -8.91
N GLU A 99 9.48 4.69 -7.95
CA GLU A 99 10.40 5.83 -7.79
C GLU A 99 11.85 5.38 -7.53
N LYS A 100 12.05 4.28 -6.79
CA LYS A 100 13.38 3.74 -6.48
C LYS A 100 13.92 2.79 -7.54
N GLY A 101 13.09 2.38 -8.50
CA GLY A 101 13.45 1.38 -9.49
C GLY A 101 13.75 0.00 -8.90
N VAL A 102 13.03 -0.40 -7.85
CA VAL A 102 13.22 -1.69 -7.18
C VAL A 102 12.02 -2.62 -7.41
N ALA A 103 12.28 -3.93 -7.47
CA ALA A 103 11.26 -4.95 -7.54
C ALA A 103 10.75 -5.31 -6.14
N LEU A 104 9.45 -5.61 -6.05
CA LEU A 104 8.81 -6.09 -4.82
C LEU A 104 8.53 -7.57 -4.92
N ILE A 105 8.85 -8.29 -3.86
CA ILE A 105 8.60 -9.72 -3.68
C ILE A 105 7.60 -9.90 -2.54
N ALA A 106 6.57 -10.71 -2.75
CA ALA A 106 5.59 -11.06 -1.74
C ALA A 106 5.46 -12.57 -1.66
N GLU A 107 5.48 -13.11 -0.45
CA GLU A 107 5.20 -14.52 -0.19
C GLU A 107 3.81 -14.62 0.42
N ILE A 108 2.92 -15.40 -0.19
CA ILE A 108 1.57 -15.59 0.36
C ILE A 108 1.63 -16.64 1.46
N ASN A 109 1.62 -16.15 2.69
CA ASN A 109 1.43 -16.98 3.87
C ASN A 109 0.15 -16.52 4.59
N PRO A 110 -1.00 -17.19 4.36
CA PRO A 110 -2.28 -16.76 4.91
C PRO A 110 -2.26 -16.83 6.43
N TYR A 111 -2.27 -15.66 7.07
CA TYR A 111 -2.45 -15.51 8.51
C TYR A 111 -3.64 -14.58 8.78
N GLY A 112 -4.52 -14.99 9.69
CA GLY A 112 -5.72 -14.23 10.05
C GLY A 112 -6.93 -14.62 9.20
N ASP A 113 -7.71 -13.61 8.81
CA ASP A 113 -9.08 -13.83 8.29
C ASP A 113 -9.16 -13.91 6.75
N LEU A 114 -8.06 -13.64 6.04
CA LEU A 114 -8.03 -13.74 4.57
C LEU A 114 -7.49 -15.10 4.13
N GLY A 115 -8.23 -15.72 3.22
CA GLY A 115 -7.83 -16.93 2.53
C GLY A 115 -6.70 -16.68 1.52
N ARG A 116 -6.15 -17.78 1.00
CA ARG A 116 -5.08 -17.75 0.01
C ARG A 116 -5.51 -17.03 -1.27
N GLU A 117 -6.70 -17.34 -1.76
CA GLU A 117 -7.27 -16.81 -3.00
C GLU A 117 -7.43 -15.30 -2.94
N GLU A 118 -7.93 -14.78 -1.82
CA GLU A 118 -8.12 -13.34 -1.60
C GLU A 118 -6.77 -12.59 -1.59
N LEU A 119 -5.73 -13.19 -1.01
CA LEU A 119 -4.38 -12.63 -1.02
C LEU A 119 -3.75 -12.66 -2.43
N ILE A 120 -4.04 -13.70 -3.23
CA ILE A 120 -3.62 -13.78 -4.64
C ILE A 120 -4.29 -12.65 -5.42
N GLU A 121 -5.61 -12.52 -5.35
CA GLU A 121 -6.36 -11.49 -6.06
C GLU A 121 -5.90 -10.08 -5.65
N PHE A 122 -5.69 -9.86 -4.35
CA PHE A 122 -5.15 -8.62 -3.83
C PHE A 122 -3.77 -8.31 -4.43
N SER A 123 -2.87 -9.29 -4.49
CA SER A 123 -1.54 -9.11 -5.06
C SER A 123 -1.60 -8.79 -6.56
N LEU A 124 -2.41 -9.53 -7.33
CA LEU A 124 -2.59 -9.31 -8.76
C LEU A 124 -3.12 -7.90 -9.07
N LYS A 125 -4.08 -7.41 -8.27
CA LYS A 125 -4.62 -6.04 -8.39
C LYS A 125 -3.56 -4.95 -8.29
N HIS A 126 -2.47 -5.21 -7.56
CA HIS A 126 -1.37 -4.27 -7.36
C HIS A 126 -0.20 -4.49 -8.33
N GLY A 127 -0.39 -5.29 -9.39
CA GLY A 127 0.58 -5.48 -10.46
C GLY A 127 1.63 -6.57 -10.18
N PHE A 128 1.45 -7.36 -9.12
CA PHE A 128 2.26 -8.54 -8.92
C PHE A 128 1.89 -9.63 -9.91
N ARG A 129 2.87 -10.47 -10.25
CA ARG A 129 2.70 -11.68 -11.02
C ARG A 129 3.19 -12.86 -10.21
N GLN A 130 2.47 -13.96 -10.30
CA GLN A 130 2.89 -15.20 -9.64
C GLN A 130 4.16 -15.72 -10.31
N GLU A 131 5.16 -16.04 -9.50
CA GLU A 131 6.34 -16.80 -9.91
C GLU A 131 6.26 -18.19 -9.28
N THR A 132 6.43 -19.22 -10.10
CA THR A 132 6.47 -20.59 -9.61
C THR A 132 7.85 -20.85 -9.02
N ARG A 133 7.94 -20.99 -7.69
CA ARG A 133 9.08 -21.63 -7.01
C ARG A 133 8.61 -22.94 -6.40
N GLU A 134 9.49 -23.94 -6.43
CA GLU A 134 9.19 -25.37 -6.28
C GLU A 134 8.28 -25.75 -5.10
N ASN A 135 8.20 -24.95 -4.02
CA ASN A 135 7.33 -25.21 -2.86
C ASN A 135 6.60 -23.97 -2.27
N ASN A 136 6.80 -22.76 -2.80
CA ASN A 136 6.22 -21.52 -2.25
C ASN A 136 5.55 -20.69 -3.33
N ILE A 137 4.35 -20.15 -3.04
CA ILE A 137 3.70 -19.20 -3.95
C ILE A 137 4.32 -17.82 -3.71
N VAL A 138 5.24 -17.45 -4.59
CA VAL A 138 5.92 -16.17 -4.60
C VAL A 138 5.29 -15.28 -5.65
N PHE A 139 5.17 -14.00 -5.35
CA PHE A 139 4.67 -12.97 -6.24
C PHE A 139 5.76 -11.93 -6.43
N LYS A 140 6.05 -11.57 -7.68
CA LYS A 140 7.00 -10.52 -8.03
C LYS A 140 6.31 -9.39 -8.78
N ARG A 141 6.65 -8.16 -8.42
CA ARG A 141 6.26 -6.94 -9.15
C ARG A 141 7.53 -6.21 -9.56
N ALA A 142 7.72 -6.03 -10.86
CA ALA A 142 8.76 -5.13 -11.38
C ALA A 142 8.33 -3.66 -11.21
N PRO A 143 9.29 -2.72 -11.04
CA PRO A 143 8.97 -1.30 -11.00
C PRO A 143 8.38 -0.85 -12.34
N SER A 144 7.30 -0.09 -12.30
CA SER A 144 6.64 0.50 -13.47
C SER A 144 7.27 1.86 -13.75
N GLY A 145 8.08 1.99 -14.81
CA GLY A 145 8.68 3.28 -15.19
C GLY A 145 10.15 3.25 -15.62
N ILE A 146 10.79 2.08 -15.66
CA ILE A 146 12.10 1.90 -16.30
C ILE A 146 11.84 1.39 -17.73
N GLY A 147 11.54 2.32 -18.63
CA GLY A 147 11.41 2.11 -20.07
C GLY A 147 12.24 3.14 -20.82
#